data_AF-A0A946I6V6-F1
#
_entry.id   AF-A0A946I6V6-F1
#
_cell.length_a   1.000
_cell.length_b   1.000
_cell.length_c   1.000
_cell.angle_alpha   90.00
_cell.angle_beta   90.00
_cell.angle_gamma   90.00
#
_symmetry.space_group_name_H-M   'P 1'
#
loop_
_entity.id
_entity.type
_entity.pdbx_description
1 polymer ?
#
loop_
_entity_poly.entity_id
_entity_poly.type
_entity_poly.pdbx_seq_one_letter_code
_entity_poly.pdbx_strand_id
1 'polypeptide(L)'
;MKSKKRILVAPLDWGIGHATRCIPIIKQLTSHNYEVIIAADGRPMHLLSTEFPDLEMIRFSGYNIKYPKYLPMSISMLLQFPKLIVGIKKEHSMLNQIIEDYNIYGVISDNRYGLYSNKVPTAFITHQLKIQSPYFSKSIQNFNYKYINKFDACWVMDDDENSLAGELSKPDNLPKNTSYIGVQSRFEKIDEKKKYDFLAIVSGPEPQRTILEKGLIKALKDRKEKSLIVLGKPEIDTHETIGNLSVNSHMNATELNTAITQSELII
;
A
#
# COMPACT_ATOMS: atom_id res chain seq x y z
N MET A 1 29.05 15.03 -15.28
CA MET A 1 27.64 15.13 -14.85
C MET A 1 27.58 14.80 -13.36
N LYS A 2 26.87 15.56 -12.53
CA LYS A 2 26.64 15.15 -11.12
C LYS A 2 25.80 13.87 -11.13
N SER A 3 26.16 12.88 -10.32
CA SER A 3 25.35 11.67 -10.14
C SER A 3 23.97 12.06 -9.61
N LYS A 4 22.92 11.35 -10.07
CA LYS A 4 21.57 11.56 -9.55
C LYS A 4 21.54 11.14 -8.08
N LYS A 5 20.75 11.87 -7.28
CA LYS A 5 20.49 11.47 -5.90
C LYS A 5 19.56 10.27 -5.91
N ARG A 6 19.95 9.20 -5.20
CA ARG A 6 19.19 7.95 -5.13
C ARG A 6 18.19 7.96 -3.99
N ILE A 7 16.92 7.70 -4.27
CA ILE A 7 15.86 7.68 -3.26
C ILE A 7 15.30 6.27 -3.16
N LEU A 8 15.32 5.72 -1.95
CA LEU A 8 14.74 4.42 -1.66
C LEU A 8 13.24 4.58 -1.35
N VAL A 9 12.37 3.88 -2.08
CA VAL A 9 10.92 3.83 -1.79
C VAL A 9 10.56 2.40 -1.39
N ALA A 10 9.99 2.24 -0.19
CA ALA A 10 9.76 0.94 0.43
C ALA A 10 8.30 0.74 0.86
N PRO A 11 7.41 0.25 -0.04
CA PRO A 11 6.01 -0.08 0.29
C PRO A 11 5.89 -1.20 1.35
N LEU A 12 4.87 -1.15 2.21
CA LEU A 12 4.49 -2.30 3.05
C LEU A 12 3.87 -3.42 2.20
N ASP A 13 4.02 -4.67 2.62
CA ASP A 13 3.61 -5.86 1.87
C ASP A 13 2.27 -6.47 2.30
N TRP A 14 1.31 -5.65 2.73
CA TRP A 14 -0.02 -6.10 3.20
C TRP A 14 -1.07 -6.13 2.08
N GLY A 15 -0.74 -6.80 0.98
CA GLY A 15 -1.46 -6.70 -0.30
C GLY A 15 -0.84 -5.64 -1.20
N ILE A 16 -1.55 -5.22 -2.26
CA ILE A 16 -0.99 -4.29 -3.25
C ILE A 16 -1.35 -2.82 -3.00
N GLY A 17 -2.27 -2.53 -2.09
CA GLY A 17 -2.74 -1.15 -1.82
C GLY A 17 -1.64 -0.19 -1.33
N HIS A 18 -0.69 -0.71 -0.55
CA HIS A 18 0.49 0.02 -0.10
C HIS A 18 1.46 0.36 -1.24
N ALA A 19 1.63 -0.57 -2.19
CA ALA A 19 2.42 -0.34 -3.39
C ALA A 19 1.72 0.65 -4.33
N THR A 20 0.41 0.52 -4.55
CA THR A 20 -0.33 1.39 -5.48
C THR A 20 -0.31 2.86 -5.05
N ARG A 21 -0.40 3.15 -3.76
CA ARG A 21 -0.31 4.54 -3.24
C ARG A 21 1.09 5.14 -3.33
N CYS A 22 2.13 4.32 -3.45
CA CYS A 22 3.49 4.80 -3.69
C CYS A 22 3.72 5.20 -5.16
N ILE A 23 2.89 4.72 -6.11
CA ILE A 23 3.08 4.98 -7.54
C ILE A 23 3.14 6.48 -7.88
N PRO A 24 2.20 7.34 -7.42
CA PRO A 24 2.28 8.78 -7.68
C PRO A 24 3.56 9.40 -7.11
N ILE A 25 4.00 8.96 -5.93
CA ILE A 25 5.23 9.44 -5.30
C ILE A 25 6.46 9.07 -6.13
N ILE A 26 6.55 7.83 -6.60
CA ILE A 26 7.64 7.36 -7.47
C ILE A 26 7.64 8.17 -8.78
N LYS A 27 6.48 8.37 -9.43
CA LYS A 27 6.36 9.19 -10.65
C LYS A 27 6.86 10.62 -10.43
N GLN A 28 6.53 11.24 -9.30
CA GLN A 28 7.01 12.59 -8.96
C GLN A 28 8.52 12.63 -8.70
N LEU A 29 9.09 11.63 -8.03
CA LEU A 29 10.54 11.57 -7.83
C LEU A 29 11.28 11.44 -9.17
N THR A 30 10.81 10.57 -10.06
CA THR A 30 11.39 10.39 -11.39
C THR A 30 11.27 11.67 -12.23
N SER A 31 10.14 12.38 -12.19
CA SER A 31 9.96 13.65 -12.92
C SER A 31 10.89 14.77 -12.40
N HIS A 32 11.26 14.73 -11.12
CA HIS A 32 12.24 15.62 -10.51
C HIS A 32 13.69 15.13 -10.65
N ASN A 33 13.93 14.18 -11.55
CA ASN A 33 15.26 13.68 -11.90
C ASN A 33 16.01 12.97 -10.75
N TYR A 34 15.28 12.41 -9.78
CA TYR A 34 15.85 11.45 -8.83
C TYR A 34 15.97 10.05 -9.45
N GLU A 35 16.96 9.29 -9.00
CA GLU A 35 17.07 7.86 -9.30
C GLU A 35 16.34 7.10 -8.20
N VAL A 36 15.25 6.42 -8.55
CA VAL A 36 14.41 5.73 -7.56
C VAL A 36 14.77 4.26 -7.50
N ILE A 37 15.04 3.76 -6.29
CA ILE A 37 15.24 2.35 -6.00
C ILE A 37 14.04 1.85 -5.21
N ILE A 38 13.43 0.74 -5.64
CA ILE A 38 12.23 0.19 -5.00
C ILE A 38 12.61 -1.00 -4.12
N ALA A 39 12.21 -0.96 -2.84
CA ALA A 39 12.38 -2.06 -1.90
C ALA A 39 11.04 -2.76 -1.61
N ALA A 40 10.81 -3.89 -2.27
CA ALA A 40 9.55 -4.64 -2.17
C ALA A 40 9.78 -6.16 -2.21
N ASP A 41 8.74 -6.93 -1.92
CA ASP A 41 8.72 -8.39 -2.06
C ASP A 41 7.32 -8.84 -2.51
N GLY A 42 7.19 -10.08 -2.99
CA GLY A 42 5.91 -10.68 -3.37
C GLY A 42 5.05 -9.84 -4.33
N ARG A 43 3.74 -9.73 -4.06
CA ARG A 43 2.77 -9.02 -4.93
C ARG A 43 3.10 -7.54 -5.18
N PRO A 44 3.47 -6.73 -4.16
CA PRO A 44 4.00 -5.38 -4.37
C PRO A 44 5.11 -5.31 -5.41
N MET A 45 6.08 -6.23 -5.36
CA MET A 45 7.21 -6.25 -6.28
C MET A 45 6.75 -6.53 -7.72
N HIS A 46 5.87 -7.53 -7.93
CA HIS A 46 5.31 -7.84 -9.25
C HIS A 46 4.52 -6.66 -9.85
N LEU A 47 3.72 -5.98 -9.02
CA LEU A 47 3.00 -4.78 -9.45
C LEU A 47 3.97 -3.68 -9.89
N LEU A 48 4.93 -3.34 -9.02
CA LEU A 48 5.82 -2.22 -9.26
C LEU A 48 6.80 -2.50 -10.41
N SER A 49 7.23 -3.74 -10.60
CA SER A 49 8.08 -4.11 -11.75
C SER A 49 7.36 -3.98 -13.08
N THR A 50 6.04 -4.15 -13.08
CA THR A 50 5.22 -3.94 -14.27
C THR A 50 4.99 -2.45 -14.52
N GLU A 51 4.77 -1.66 -13.47
CA GLU A 51 4.55 -0.21 -13.58
C GLU A 51 5.85 0.57 -13.90
N PHE A 52 7.00 0.08 -13.41
CA PHE A 52 8.30 0.74 -13.52
C PHE A 52 9.40 -0.25 -13.93
N PRO A 53 9.38 -0.76 -15.18
CA PRO A 53 10.31 -1.79 -15.65
C PRO A 53 11.78 -1.33 -15.65
N ASP A 54 12.02 -0.02 -15.75
CA ASP A 54 13.36 0.55 -15.84
C ASP A 54 13.97 0.92 -14.47
N LEU A 55 13.20 0.79 -13.37
CA LEU A 55 13.69 1.13 -12.04
C LEU A 55 14.36 -0.07 -11.35
N GLU A 56 15.46 0.21 -10.65
CA GLU A 56 16.16 -0.80 -9.87
C GLU A 56 15.30 -1.27 -8.69
N MET A 57 15.22 -2.59 -8.52
CA MET A 57 14.44 -3.21 -7.46
C MET A 57 15.31 -4.09 -6.58
N ILE A 58 15.18 -3.87 -5.27
CA ILE A 58 15.80 -4.70 -4.26
C ILE A 58 14.74 -5.51 -3.55
N ARG A 59 14.97 -6.82 -3.42
CA ARG A 59 14.07 -7.66 -2.64
C ARG A 59 14.17 -7.28 -1.17
N PHE A 60 13.05 -6.84 -0.60
CA PHE A 60 12.96 -6.46 0.79
C PHE A 60 11.72 -7.10 1.41
N SER A 61 11.92 -8.25 2.07
CA SER A 61 10.84 -8.98 2.73
C SER A 61 10.16 -8.15 3.81
N GLY A 62 8.82 -8.20 3.87
CA GLY A 62 8.07 -7.61 4.95
C GLY A 62 7.76 -8.60 6.08
N TYR A 63 6.75 -8.26 6.88
CA TYR A 63 6.51 -8.90 8.17
C TYR A 63 5.78 -10.27 8.06
N ASN A 64 5.23 -10.60 6.88
CA ASN A 64 4.40 -11.78 6.66
C ASN A 64 3.27 -11.90 7.71
N ILE A 65 2.49 -10.83 7.88
CA ILE A 65 1.33 -10.80 8.77
C ILE A 65 0.16 -11.55 8.11
N LYS A 66 -0.52 -12.38 8.90
CA LYS A 66 -1.75 -13.07 8.47
C LYS A 66 -2.92 -12.58 9.29
N TYR A 67 -4.05 -12.35 8.63
CA TYR A 67 -5.26 -11.96 9.32
C TYR A 67 -5.97 -13.21 9.85
N PRO A 68 -6.65 -13.13 11.01
CA PRO A 68 -7.35 -14.29 11.54
C PRO A 68 -8.59 -14.60 10.70
N LYS A 69 -8.97 -15.88 10.64
CA LYS A 69 -10.26 -16.32 10.06
C LYS A 69 -11.41 -16.26 11.07
N TYR A 70 -11.13 -16.62 12.33
CA TYR A 70 -12.13 -16.78 13.38
C TYR A 70 -11.84 -15.99 14.66
N LEU A 71 -10.57 -15.64 14.92
CA LEU A 71 -10.20 -14.86 16.10
C LEU A 71 -10.45 -13.35 15.87
N PRO A 72 -10.76 -12.58 16.93
CA PRO A 72 -10.74 -11.13 16.87
C PRO A 72 -9.39 -10.60 16.38
N MET A 73 -9.43 -9.61 15.49
CA MET A 73 -8.26 -8.99 14.87
C MET A 73 -7.24 -8.47 15.90
N SER A 74 -7.72 -7.80 16.95
CA SER A 74 -6.90 -7.27 18.04
C SER A 74 -6.08 -8.34 18.76
N ILE A 75 -6.68 -9.51 19.02
CA ILE A 75 -6.01 -10.63 19.67
C ILE A 75 -4.96 -11.25 18.74
N SER A 76 -5.30 -11.45 17.46
CA SER A 76 -4.36 -11.99 16.48
C SER A 76 -3.14 -11.09 16.28
N MET A 77 -3.35 -9.77 16.26
CA MET A 77 -2.26 -8.80 16.18
C MET A 77 -1.41 -8.77 17.46
N LEU A 78 -2.03 -8.90 18.64
CA LEU A 78 -1.29 -8.97 19.91
C LEU A 78 -0.34 -10.19 19.94
N LEU A 79 -0.80 -11.36 19.49
CA LEU A 79 0.04 -12.56 19.40
C LEU A 79 1.17 -12.41 18.37
N GLN A 80 0.95 -11.64 17.30
CA GLN A 80 1.96 -11.35 16.27
C GLN A 80 2.88 -10.18 16.65
N PHE A 81 2.62 -9.48 17.76
CA PHE A 81 3.38 -8.29 18.15
C PHE A 81 4.88 -8.56 18.36
N PRO A 82 5.33 -9.64 19.05
CA PRO A 82 6.76 -9.91 19.19
C PRO A 82 7.46 -10.11 17.84
N LYS A 83 6.81 -10.79 16.89
CA LYS A 83 7.31 -10.98 15.52
C LYS A 83 7.46 -9.63 14.80
N LEU A 84 6.50 -8.72 14.97
CA LEU A 84 6.58 -7.36 14.42
C LEU A 84 7.80 -6.60 14.95
N ILE A 85 8.06 -6.64 16.27
CA ILE A 85 9.23 -5.97 16.86
C ILE A 85 10.55 -6.53 16.31
N VAL A 86 10.67 -7.85 16.20
CA VAL A 86 11.85 -8.48 15.59
C VAL A 86 11.99 -8.06 14.13
N GLY A 87 10.87 -8.02 13.39
CA GLY A 87 10.83 -7.53 12.01
C GLY A 87 11.33 -6.10 11.86
N ILE A 88 10.88 -5.18 12.73
CA ILE A 88 11.31 -3.77 12.74
C ILE A 88 12.82 -3.65 12.98
N LYS A 89 13.39 -4.45 13.89
CA LYS A 89 14.84 -4.46 14.11
C LYS A 89 15.61 -4.98 12.91
N LYS A 90 15.11 -6.05 12.27
CA LYS A 90 15.70 -6.61 11.05
C LYS A 90 15.67 -5.59 9.91
N GLU A 91 14.53 -4.94 9.70
CA GLU A 91 14.37 -3.85 8.73
C GLU A 91 15.41 -2.76 8.93
N HIS A 92 15.60 -2.31 10.17
CA HIS A 92 16.56 -1.26 10.48
C HIS A 92 18.00 -1.68 10.18
N SER A 93 18.37 -2.92 10.50
CA SER A 93 19.69 -3.47 10.17
C SER A 93 19.91 -3.55 8.65
N MET A 94 18.91 -4.03 7.90
CA MET A 94 18.97 -4.15 6.45
C MET A 94 19.02 -2.77 5.77
N LEU A 95 18.24 -1.80 6.25
CA LEU A 95 18.26 -0.44 5.72
C LEU A 95 19.66 0.17 5.82
N ASN A 96 20.33 0.00 6.95
CA ASN A 96 21.69 0.54 7.12
C ASN A 96 22.69 -0.04 6.12
N GLN A 97 22.54 -1.30 5.73
CA GLN A 97 23.36 -1.91 4.67
C GLN A 97 22.99 -1.32 3.30
N ILE A 98 21.69 -1.26 2.98
CA ILE A 98 21.20 -0.71 1.71
C ILE A 98 21.65 0.74 1.50
N ILE A 99 21.63 1.57 2.55
CA ILE A 99 22.07 2.96 2.46
C ILE A 99 23.52 3.06 1.96
N GLU A 100 24.41 2.22 2.48
CA GLU A 100 25.82 2.19 2.10
C GLU A 100 26.02 1.54 0.72
N ASP A 101 25.45 0.35 0.51
CA ASP A 101 25.66 -0.44 -0.71
C ASP A 101 25.15 0.27 -1.97
N TYR A 102 24.03 1.00 -1.85
CA TYR A 102 23.39 1.69 -2.97
C TYR A 102 23.62 3.20 -2.99
N ASN A 103 24.37 3.75 -2.03
CA ASN A 103 24.57 5.19 -1.85
C ASN A 103 23.25 5.97 -1.80
N ILE A 104 22.31 5.51 -0.98
CA ILE A 104 21.00 6.13 -0.84
C ILE A 104 21.15 7.55 -0.26
N TYR A 105 20.46 8.51 -0.88
CA TYR A 105 20.42 9.91 -0.44
C TYR A 105 19.21 10.20 0.47
N GLY A 106 18.11 9.45 0.33
CA GLY A 106 16.93 9.60 1.17
C GLY A 106 16.01 8.39 1.10
N VAL A 107 15.16 8.21 2.10
CA VAL A 107 14.28 7.05 2.24
C VAL A 107 12.83 7.50 2.39
N ILE A 108 11.92 6.89 1.65
CA ILE A 108 10.48 7.01 1.81
C ILE A 108 9.94 5.64 2.21
N SER A 109 9.50 5.55 3.46
CA SER A 109 8.98 4.34 4.08
C SER A 109 7.47 4.36 4.15
N ASP A 110 6.81 3.35 3.58
CA ASP A 110 5.37 3.24 3.61
C ASP A 110 4.90 2.35 4.75
N ASN A 111 4.53 2.91 5.91
CA ASN A 111 4.11 2.12 7.07
C ASN A 111 5.10 1.02 7.51
N ARG A 112 6.41 1.19 7.26
CA ARG A 112 7.48 0.29 7.72
C ARG A 112 8.33 0.96 8.78
N TYR A 113 8.11 0.59 10.04
CA TYR A 113 8.65 1.30 11.21
C TYR A 113 10.16 1.13 11.40
N GLY A 114 10.81 0.16 10.74
CA GLY A 114 12.25 -0.03 10.83
C GLY A 114 13.07 0.87 9.91
N LEU A 115 12.43 1.54 8.95
CA LEU A 115 13.12 2.24 7.87
C LEU A 115 13.48 3.71 8.16
N TYR A 116 13.86 4.01 9.40
CA TYR A 116 14.42 5.30 9.80
C TYR A 116 15.96 5.22 9.85
N SER A 117 16.63 6.35 9.67
CA SER A 117 18.10 6.44 9.76
C SER A 117 18.53 7.85 10.17
N ASN A 118 19.66 7.96 10.86
CA ASN A 118 20.31 9.24 11.15
C ASN A 118 21.37 9.62 10.09
N LYS A 119 21.63 8.74 9.11
CA LYS A 119 22.64 8.96 8.06
C LYS A 119 22.09 9.75 6.88
N VAL A 120 20.80 9.60 6.60
CA VAL A 120 20.10 10.16 5.44
C VAL A 120 18.69 10.58 5.87
N PRO A 121 18.09 11.62 5.25
CA PRO A 121 16.71 12.00 5.53
C PRO A 121 15.73 10.86 5.23
N THR A 122 14.78 10.68 6.15
CA THR A 122 13.76 9.62 6.10
C THR A 122 12.36 10.19 6.28
N ALA A 123 11.45 9.82 5.37
CA ALA A 123 10.04 10.17 5.43
C ALA A 123 9.19 8.92 5.65
N PHE A 124 8.27 8.97 6.61
CA PHE A 124 7.25 7.95 6.83
C PHE A 124 5.95 8.37 6.17
N ILE A 125 5.46 7.61 5.19
CA ILE A 125 4.18 7.88 4.53
C ILE A 125 3.08 6.99 5.13
N THR A 126 1.93 7.59 5.46
CA THR A 126 0.81 6.86 6.06
C THR A 126 -0.55 7.50 5.75
N HIS A 127 -1.62 6.76 5.96
CA HIS A 127 -3.00 7.29 6.03
C HIS A 127 -3.66 6.92 7.37
N GLN A 128 -2.91 6.27 8.28
CA GLN A 128 -3.39 5.73 9.55
C GLN A 128 -2.48 6.17 10.69
N LEU A 129 -2.68 7.40 11.16
CA LEU A 129 -2.09 7.86 12.42
C LEU A 129 -2.79 7.21 13.62
N LYS A 130 -4.11 6.99 13.52
CA LYS A 130 -4.93 6.29 14.52
C LYS A 130 -5.34 4.91 14.00
N ILE A 131 -4.67 3.87 14.50
CA ILE A 131 -5.08 2.49 14.23
C ILE A 131 -6.37 2.21 15.02
N GLN A 132 -7.46 1.91 14.32
CA GLN A 132 -8.74 1.58 14.94
C GLN A 132 -8.67 0.19 15.57
N SER A 133 -8.87 0.14 16.89
CA SER A 133 -8.90 -1.09 17.66
C SER A 133 -9.91 -0.95 18.79
N PRO A 134 -10.77 -1.96 19.04
CA PRO A 134 -11.72 -1.93 20.15
C PRO A 134 -11.03 -1.93 21.53
N TYR A 135 -9.76 -2.34 21.59
CA TYR A 135 -8.98 -2.41 22.82
C TYR A 135 -7.61 -1.76 22.64
N PHE A 136 -7.08 -1.17 23.72
CA PHE A 136 -5.72 -0.62 23.79
C PHE A 136 -5.39 0.46 22.75
N SER A 137 -6.39 1.16 22.22
CA SER A 137 -6.23 2.18 21.17
C SER A 137 -5.14 3.21 21.49
N LYS A 138 -5.13 3.77 22.70
CA LYS A 138 -4.11 4.74 23.16
C LYS A 138 -2.71 4.13 23.24
N SER A 139 -2.57 2.89 23.71
CA SER A 139 -1.28 2.20 23.78
C SER A 139 -0.73 1.89 22.39
N ILE A 140 -1.60 1.48 21.46
CA ILE A 140 -1.24 1.23 20.06
C ILE A 140 -0.80 2.55 19.40
N GLN A 141 -1.53 3.65 19.63
CA GLN A 141 -1.18 4.97 19.12
C GLN A 141 0.16 5.47 19.67
N ASN A 142 0.38 5.36 20.99
CA ASN A 142 1.66 5.72 21.61
C ASN A 142 2.82 4.89 21.04
N PHE A 143 2.61 3.59 20.83
CA PHE A 143 3.58 2.74 20.18
C PHE A 143 3.86 3.20 18.75
N ASN A 144 2.82 3.44 17.96
CA ASN A 144 2.93 3.95 16.59
C ASN A 144 3.76 5.24 16.56
N TYR A 145 3.39 6.21 17.40
CA TYR A 145 4.04 7.52 17.43
C TYR A 145 5.48 7.46 17.93
N LYS A 146 5.80 6.53 18.85
CA LYS A 146 7.18 6.27 19.25
C LYS A 146 8.08 5.90 18.07
N TYR A 147 7.56 5.21 17.05
CA TYR A 147 8.32 4.89 15.85
C TYR A 147 8.21 5.96 14.78
N ILE A 148 7.04 6.54 14.53
CA ILE A 148 6.87 7.63 13.56
C ILE A 148 7.78 8.82 13.89
N ASN A 149 7.90 9.20 15.16
CA ASN A 149 8.76 10.31 15.58
C ASN A 149 10.27 10.03 15.45
N LYS A 150 10.69 8.84 14.98
CA LYS A 150 12.09 8.56 14.63
C LYS A 150 12.46 9.00 13.21
N PHE A 151 11.46 9.27 12.37
CA PHE A 151 11.65 9.75 11.02
C PHE A 151 11.79 11.28 11.03
N ASP A 152 12.44 11.83 10.02
CA ASP A 152 12.58 13.29 9.86
C ASP A 152 11.24 13.93 9.47
N ALA A 153 10.41 13.20 8.71
CA ALA A 153 9.08 13.63 8.30
C ALA A 153 8.05 12.50 8.38
N CYS A 154 6.81 12.85 8.67
CA CYS A 154 5.63 11.99 8.59
C CYS A 154 4.65 12.61 7.59
N TRP A 155 4.54 12.03 6.39
CA TRP A 155 3.65 12.50 5.34
C TRP A 155 2.33 11.74 5.39
N VAL A 156 1.25 12.46 5.65
CA VAL A 156 -0.10 11.90 5.65
C VAL A 156 -0.67 12.03 4.24
N MET A 157 -0.93 10.89 3.61
CA MET A 157 -1.57 10.78 2.29
C MET A 157 -3.08 10.95 2.42
N ASP A 158 -3.47 12.14 2.89
CA ASP A 158 -4.84 12.59 2.99
C ASP A 158 -4.85 14.11 2.94
N ASP A 159 -6.03 14.68 2.74
CA ASP A 159 -6.23 16.12 2.82
C ASP A 159 -6.50 16.56 4.27
N ASP A 160 -5.98 17.72 4.66
CA ASP A 160 -6.22 18.26 6.00
C ASP A 160 -7.66 18.84 6.11
N GLU A 161 -8.13 19.54 5.09
CA GLU A 161 -9.45 20.17 5.10
C GLU A 161 -10.54 19.15 4.78
N ASN A 162 -10.35 18.36 3.72
CA ASN A 162 -11.33 17.43 3.16
C ASN A 162 -10.85 15.98 3.26
N SER A 163 -10.54 15.55 4.49
CA SER A 163 -10.03 14.21 4.79
C SER A 163 -10.95 13.10 4.28
N LEU A 164 -10.39 12.17 3.48
CA LEU A 164 -11.08 10.97 3.00
C LEU A 164 -11.00 9.83 4.01
N ALA A 165 -9.97 9.78 4.86
CA ALA A 165 -9.77 8.71 5.83
C ALA A 165 -10.37 9.02 7.22
N GLY A 166 -10.87 10.24 7.44
CA GLY A 166 -11.50 10.67 8.69
C GLY A 166 -10.57 10.53 9.89
N GLU A 167 -11.08 9.96 10.99
CA GLU A 167 -10.29 9.81 12.23
C GLU A 167 -9.00 8.99 12.08
N LEU A 168 -8.88 8.17 11.02
CA LEU A 168 -7.67 7.37 10.77
C LEU A 168 -6.46 8.27 10.50
N SER A 169 -6.64 9.31 9.69
CA SER A 169 -5.58 10.25 9.29
C SER A 169 -5.60 11.52 10.13
N LYS A 170 -6.73 11.84 10.78
CA LYS A 170 -6.89 13.07 11.58
C LYS A 170 -7.31 12.79 13.03
N PRO A 171 -6.43 12.18 13.84
CA PRO A 171 -6.65 12.08 15.28
C PRO A 171 -6.40 13.41 15.99
N ASP A 172 -6.93 13.52 17.21
CA ASP A 172 -6.78 14.71 18.07
C ASP A 172 -5.32 15.11 18.34
N ASN A 173 -4.40 14.13 18.32
CA ASN A 173 -2.98 14.35 18.56
C ASN A 173 -2.17 13.84 17.38
N LEU A 174 -1.29 14.68 16.84
CA LEU A 174 -0.42 14.35 15.71
C LEU A 174 1.04 14.13 16.16
N PRO A 175 1.82 13.29 15.47
CA PRO A 175 3.27 13.29 15.59
C PRO A 175 3.86 14.67 15.29
N LYS A 176 5.02 15.00 15.88
CA LYS A 176 5.62 16.35 15.77
C LYS A 176 6.09 16.69 14.36
N ASN A 177 6.39 15.67 13.57
CA ASN A 177 6.95 15.75 12.23
C ASN A 177 5.88 15.59 11.13
N THR A 178 4.61 15.85 11.43
CA THR A 178 3.48 15.56 10.53
C THR A 178 3.28 16.64 9.47
N SER A 179 3.00 16.24 8.24
CA SER A 179 2.52 17.11 7.17
C SER A 179 1.53 16.37 6.28
N TYR A 180 0.39 16.98 5.99
CA TYR A 180 -0.58 16.46 5.03
C TYR A 180 -0.09 16.79 3.62
N ILE A 181 -0.02 15.78 2.75
CA ILE A 181 0.44 15.93 1.36
C ILE A 181 -0.70 15.83 0.35
N GLY A 182 -1.94 15.85 0.83
CA GLY A 182 -3.15 15.71 0.02
C GLY A 182 -3.39 14.28 -0.44
N VAL A 183 -4.54 14.09 -1.10
CA VAL A 183 -4.93 12.80 -1.66
C VAL A 183 -4.07 12.48 -2.88
N GLN A 184 -3.42 11.32 -2.84
CA GLN A 184 -2.58 10.84 -3.94
C GLN A 184 -3.36 9.84 -4.78
N SER A 185 -3.51 10.12 -6.08
CA SER A 185 -4.16 9.23 -7.04
C SER A 185 -3.22 8.94 -8.20
N ARG A 186 -3.21 7.68 -8.66
CA ARG A 186 -2.58 7.28 -9.92
C ARG A 186 -3.56 7.29 -11.10
N PHE A 187 -4.82 7.60 -10.82
CA PHE A 187 -5.93 7.54 -11.75
C PHE A 187 -6.43 8.94 -12.07
N GLU A 188 -6.86 9.10 -13.32
CA GLU A 188 -7.42 10.32 -13.86
C GLU A 188 -8.87 10.08 -14.26
N LYS A 189 -9.71 11.10 -14.07
CA LYS A 189 -11.09 11.03 -14.54
C LYS A 189 -11.11 11.08 -16.06
N ILE A 190 -11.57 9.98 -16.67
CA ILE A 190 -11.80 9.86 -18.10
C ILE A 190 -13.27 9.58 -18.38
N ASP A 191 -13.82 10.17 -19.44
CA ASP A 191 -15.20 9.98 -19.83
C ASP A 191 -15.32 8.73 -20.70
N GLU A 192 -15.88 7.67 -20.13
CA GLU A 192 -16.02 6.37 -20.76
C GLU A 192 -17.48 5.89 -20.74
N LYS A 193 -17.87 5.13 -21.76
CA LYS A 193 -19.22 4.54 -21.80
C LYS A 193 -19.32 3.44 -20.76
N LYS A 194 -20.37 3.48 -19.93
CA LYS A 194 -20.62 2.42 -18.93
C LYS A 194 -20.69 1.05 -19.59
N LYS A 195 -19.97 0.09 -19.00
CA LYS A 195 -19.83 -1.29 -19.46
C LYS A 195 -20.18 -2.30 -18.37
N TYR A 196 -19.94 -1.95 -17.12
CA TYR A 196 -20.14 -2.83 -15.97
C TYR A 196 -21.11 -2.18 -15.00
N ASP A 197 -22.10 -2.94 -14.53
CA ASP A 197 -22.95 -2.53 -13.43
C ASP A 197 -22.14 -2.59 -12.11
N PHE A 198 -21.32 -3.64 -11.95
CA PHE A 198 -20.49 -3.86 -10.77
C PHE A 198 -19.02 -4.08 -11.13
N LEU A 199 -18.12 -3.38 -10.45
CA LEU A 199 -16.70 -3.69 -10.39
C LEU A 199 -16.31 -3.97 -8.94
N ALA A 200 -15.81 -5.16 -8.65
CA ALA A 200 -15.21 -5.45 -7.35
C ALA A 200 -13.68 -5.47 -7.44
N ILE A 201 -13.00 -4.74 -6.57
CA ILE A 201 -11.54 -4.67 -6.51
C ILE A 201 -11.08 -5.35 -5.22
N VAL A 202 -10.44 -6.50 -5.36
CA VAL A 202 -10.05 -7.34 -4.22
C VAL A 202 -8.55 -7.23 -3.99
N SER A 203 -8.15 -6.72 -2.83
CA SER A 203 -6.76 -6.71 -2.36
C SER A 203 -6.71 -6.79 -0.84
N GLY A 204 -5.61 -7.31 -0.31
CA GLY A 204 -5.33 -7.30 1.12
C GLY A 204 -4.70 -8.61 1.61
N PRO A 205 -4.48 -8.72 2.94
CA PRO A 205 -3.86 -9.90 3.54
C PRO A 205 -4.73 -11.16 3.48
N GLU A 206 -4.07 -12.30 3.32
CA GLU A 206 -4.72 -13.61 3.41
C GLU A 206 -5.03 -13.99 4.88
N PRO A 207 -6.12 -14.73 5.14
CA PRO A 207 -7.05 -15.34 4.18
C PRO A 207 -8.27 -14.46 3.85
N GLN A 208 -8.40 -13.27 4.46
CA GLN A 208 -9.58 -12.41 4.33
C GLN A 208 -9.82 -11.98 2.88
N ARG A 209 -8.74 -11.71 2.13
CA ARG A 209 -8.81 -11.47 0.69
C ARG A 209 -9.49 -12.63 -0.06
N THR A 210 -9.07 -13.87 0.17
CA THR A 210 -9.68 -15.06 -0.46
C THR A 210 -11.14 -15.28 -0.02
N ILE A 211 -11.48 -14.95 1.24
CA ILE A 211 -12.86 -15.02 1.73
C ILE A 211 -13.75 -14.02 0.97
N LEU A 212 -13.28 -12.78 0.81
CA LEU A 212 -13.97 -11.75 0.04
C LEU A 212 -14.12 -12.14 -1.43
N GLU A 213 -13.06 -12.64 -2.08
CA GLU A 213 -13.11 -13.16 -3.46
C GLU A 213 -14.23 -14.20 -3.62
N LYS A 214 -14.26 -15.22 -2.75
CA LYS A 214 -15.29 -16.28 -2.83
C LYS A 214 -16.69 -15.75 -2.56
N GLY A 215 -16.83 -14.80 -1.64
CA GLY A 215 -18.10 -14.13 -1.36
C GLY A 215 -18.65 -13.37 -2.57
N LEU A 216 -17.79 -12.59 -3.22
CA LEU A 216 -18.13 -11.79 -4.41
C LEU A 216 -18.49 -12.68 -5.60
N ILE A 217 -17.69 -13.71 -5.89
CA ILE A 217 -18.00 -14.66 -6.96
C ILE A 217 -19.36 -15.31 -6.71
N LYS A 218 -19.62 -15.77 -5.47
CA LYS A 218 -20.93 -16.36 -5.11
C LYS A 218 -22.08 -15.36 -5.28
N ALA A 219 -21.87 -14.09 -4.94
CA ALA A 219 -22.90 -13.06 -5.03
C ALA A 219 -23.20 -12.59 -6.46
N LEU A 220 -22.22 -12.66 -7.37
CA LEU A 220 -22.29 -12.05 -8.69
C LEU A 220 -22.44 -13.05 -9.86
N LYS A 221 -22.03 -14.31 -9.71
CA LYS A 221 -21.97 -15.26 -10.84
C LYS A 221 -23.33 -15.56 -11.51
N ASP A 222 -24.43 -15.52 -10.76
CA ASP A 222 -25.77 -15.88 -11.24
C ASP A 222 -26.62 -14.62 -11.56
N ARG A 223 -25.99 -13.45 -11.57
CA ARG A 223 -26.65 -12.17 -11.83
C ARG A 223 -26.80 -11.88 -13.31
N LYS A 224 -27.84 -11.11 -13.65
CA LYS A 224 -28.04 -10.61 -15.03
C LYS A 224 -27.15 -9.42 -15.32
N GLU A 225 -26.80 -8.66 -14.29
CA GLU A 225 -25.91 -7.52 -14.34
C GLU A 225 -24.48 -7.92 -14.71
N LYS A 226 -23.87 -7.12 -15.59
CA LYS A 226 -22.52 -7.34 -16.07
C LYS A 226 -21.52 -6.91 -15.02
N SER A 227 -20.76 -7.87 -14.53
CA SER A 227 -19.89 -7.71 -13.37
C SER A 227 -18.43 -7.99 -13.73
N LEU A 228 -17.52 -7.26 -13.10
CA LEU A 228 -16.07 -7.51 -13.18
C LEU A 228 -15.50 -7.64 -11.76
N ILE A 229 -14.68 -8.66 -11.53
CA ILE A 229 -13.87 -8.78 -10.32
C ILE A 229 -12.39 -8.68 -10.72
N VAL A 230 -11.64 -7.78 -10.09
CA VAL A 230 -10.18 -7.67 -10.23
C VAL A 230 -9.52 -8.13 -8.93
N LEU A 231 -8.73 -9.18 -8.99
CA LEU A 231 -8.30 -9.98 -7.83
C LEU A 231 -7.04 -9.48 -7.10
N GLY A 232 -6.36 -8.47 -7.64
CA GLY A 232 -5.15 -7.90 -7.05
C GLY A 232 -4.00 -8.90 -6.95
N LYS A 233 -3.90 -9.84 -7.91
CA LYS A 233 -2.89 -10.88 -8.02
C LYS A 233 -2.00 -10.65 -9.26
N PRO A 234 -1.09 -9.65 -9.24
CA PRO A 234 -0.21 -9.35 -10.39
C PRO A 234 0.79 -10.46 -10.72
N GLU A 235 1.00 -11.42 -9.82
CA GLU A 235 1.89 -12.56 -10.00
C GLU A 235 1.35 -13.65 -10.93
N ILE A 236 0.07 -13.58 -11.31
CA ILE A 236 -0.59 -14.51 -12.22
C ILE A 236 -1.37 -13.74 -13.29
N ASP A 237 -1.47 -14.33 -14.47
CA ASP A 237 -2.25 -13.79 -15.59
C ASP A 237 -3.39 -14.76 -15.92
N THR A 238 -4.56 -14.51 -15.33
CA THR A 238 -5.73 -15.37 -15.50
C THR A 238 -6.97 -14.53 -15.75
N HIS A 239 -7.73 -14.93 -16.77
CA HIS A 239 -9.03 -14.39 -17.09
C HIS A 239 -10.06 -15.52 -17.13
N GLU A 240 -11.14 -15.38 -16.38
CA GLU A 240 -12.27 -16.32 -16.38
C GLU A 240 -13.58 -15.55 -16.61
N THR A 241 -14.51 -16.14 -17.34
CA THR A 241 -15.87 -15.60 -17.50
C THR A 241 -16.90 -16.67 -17.11
N ILE A 242 -17.80 -16.30 -16.20
CA ILE A 242 -18.88 -17.13 -15.65
C ILE A 242 -20.20 -16.39 -15.89
N GLY A 243 -20.91 -16.73 -16.97
CA GLY A 243 -22.11 -15.98 -17.36
C GLY A 243 -21.77 -14.50 -17.64
N ASN A 244 -22.37 -13.58 -16.87
CA ASN A 244 -22.13 -12.13 -16.99
C ASN A 244 -21.00 -11.61 -16.09
N LEU A 245 -20.35 -12.49 -15.34
CA LEU A 245 -19.24 -12.15 -14.45
C LEU A 245 -17.90 -12.44 -15.15
N SER A 246 -17.05 -11.43 -15.29
CA SER A 246 -15.64 -11.60 -15.62
C SER A 246 -14.77 -11.53 -14.35
N VAL A 247 -13.79 -12.41 -14.23
CA VAL A 247 -12.83 -12.43 -13.12
C VAL A 247 -11.42 -12.32 -13.70
N ASN A 248 -10.69 -11.28 -13.31
CA ASN A 248 -9.32 -11.02 -13.74
C ASN A 248 -8.36 -11.10 -12.55
N SER A 249 -7.23 -11.76 -12.73
CA SER A 249 -6.17 -11.79 -11.71
C SER A 249 -5.68 -10.38 -11.38
N HIS A 250 -5.40 -9.60 -12.40
CA HIS A 250 -4.87 -8.25 -12.31
C HIS A 250 -5.25 -7.43 -13.55
N MET A 251 -5.14 -6.11 -13.42
CA MET A 251 -5.26 -5.14 -14.51
C MET A 251 -4.20 -4.08 -14.28
N ASN A 252 -3.53 -3.64 -15.35
CA ASN A 252 -2.58 -2.55 -15.26
C ASN A 252 -3.27 -1.22 -14.92
N ALA A 253 -2.50 -0.15 -14.67
CA ALA A 253 -3.06 1.13 -14.24
C ALA A 253 -4.10 1.69 -15.24
N THR A 254 -3.84 1.61 -16.54
CA THR A 254 -4.72 2.13 -17.59
C THR A 254 -6.01 1.30 -17.69
N GLU A 255 -5.90 -0.01 -17.71
CA GLU A 255 -7.03 -0.95 -17.76
C GLU A 255 -7.93 -0.80 -16.54
N LEU A 256 -7.34 -0.71 -15.34
CA LEU A 256 -8.10 -0.56 -14.11
C LEU A 256 -8.76 0.83 -14.04
N ASN A 257 -8.09 1.90 -14.48
CA ASN A 257 -8.71 3.23 -14.54
C ASN A 257 -9.93 3.20 -15.47
N THR A 258 -9.78 2.59 -16.65
CA THR A 258 -10.87 2.41 -17.61
C THR A 258 -12.00 1.59 -17.02
N ALA A 259 -11.70 0.49 -16.33
CA ALA A 259 -12.72 -0.33 -15.68
C ALA A 259 -13.50 0.47 -14.63
N ILE A 260 -12.81 1.25 -13.78
CA ILE A 260 -13.42 2.13 -12.78
C ILE A 260 -14.38 3.12 -13.44
N THR A 261 -13.96 3.82 -14.50
CA THR A 261 -14.81 4.81 -15.17
C THR A 261 -15.98 4.18 -15.93
N GLN A 262 -15.80 2.95 -16.41
CA GLN A 262 -16.84 2.14 -17.06
C GLN A 262 -17.82 1.47 -16.09
N SER A 263 -17.62 1.59 -14.77
CA SER A 263 -18.46 0.92 -13.76
C SER A 263 -19.47 1.84 -13.10
N GLU A 264 -20.70 1.35 -12.88
CA GLU A 264 -21.73 2.09 -12.14
C GLU A 264 -21.49 2.04 -10.63
N LEU A 265 -21.24 0.85 -10.09
CA LEU A 265 -20.89 0.63 -8.68
C LEU A 265 -19.53 -0.05 -8.53
N ILE A 266 -18.71 0.47 -7.62
CA ILE A 266 -17.41 -0.10 -7.25
C ILE A 266 -17.51 -0.70 -5.85
N ILE A 267 -17.00 -1.92 -5.67
CA ILE A 267 -17.02 -2.74 -4.46
C ILE A 267 -15.59 -3.02 -3.99
#